data_AF-A0A385N6G7-F1
#
_entry.id   AF-A0A385N6G7-F1
#
_cell.length_a   1.000
_cell.length_b   1.000
_cell.length_c   1.000
_cell.angle_alpha   90.00
_cell.angle_beta   90.00
_cell.angle_gamma   90.00
#
_symmetry.space_group_name_H-M   'P 1'
#
loop_
_entity.id
_entity.type
_entity.pdbx_description
1 polymer ?
#
loop_
_entity_poly.entity_id
_entity_poly.type
_entity_poly.pdbx_seq_one_letter_code
_entity_poly.pdbx_strand_id
1 'polypeptide(L)' 'MKEKLGLFIFYTLILFGIIVLTVAFFKFDLLLFIISFFLVVCALLLKYEFKLPIIFWKKME' A
#
# COMPACT_ATOMS: atom_id res chain seq x y z
N MET A 1 6.43 14.15 13.52
CA MET A 1 6.04 14.62 12.17
C MET A 1 6.30 13.58 11.08
N LYS A 2 7.46 12.91 11.06
CA LYS A 2 7.79 11.89 10.04
C LYS A 2 6.84 10.66 10.05
N GLU A 3 6.39 10.20 11.22
CA GLU A 3 5.44 9.07 11.31
C GLU A 3 4.08 9.34 10.69
N LYS A 4 3.47 10.52 10.95
CA LYS A 4 2.18 10.90 10.34
C LYS A 4 2.28 10.95 8.81
N LEU A 5 3.41 11.43 8.30
CA LEU A 5 3.67 11.56 6.88
C LEU A 5 3.87 10.18 6.24
N GLY A 6 4.62 9.28 6.89
CA GLY A 6 4.75 7.89 6.44
C GLY A 6 3.42 7.12 6.48
N LEU A 7 2.59 7.33 7.51
CA LEU A 7 1.24 6.77 7.59
C LEU A 7 0.34 7.27 6.46
N PHE A 8 0.40 8.57 6.16
CA PHE A 8 -0.36 9.16 5.06
C PHE A 8 0.07 8.58 3.71
N ILE A 9 1.37 8.48 3.45
CA ILE A 9 1.91 7.87 2.22
C ILE A 9 1.51 6.40 2.13
N PHE A 10 1.59 5.65 3.23
CA PHE A 10 1.19 4.24 3.28
C PHE A 10 -0.27 4.04 2.87
N TYR A 11 -1.20 4.76 3.50
CA TYR A 11 -2.62 4.66 3.16
C TYR A 11 -2.91 5.12 1.73
N THR A 12 -2.21 6.15 1.25
CA THR A 12 -2.35 6.64 -0.12
C THR A 12 -1.92 5.58 -1.14
N LEU A 13 -0.78 4.91 -0.92
CA LEU A 13 -0.28 3.84 -1.78
C LEU A 13 -1.22 2.63 -1.80
N ILE A 14 -1.73 2.22 -0.64
CA ILE A 14 -2.70 1.12 -0.55
C ILE A 14 -3.99 1.48 -1.31
N LEU A 15 -4.53 2.68 -1.09
CA LEU A 15 -5.75 3.14 -1.74
C LEU A 15 -5.58 3.24 -3.25
N PHE A 16 -4.43 3.76 -3.71
CA PHE A 16 -4.08 3.78 -5.12
C PHE A 16 -3.93 2.37 -5.70
N GLY A 17 -3.28 1.45 -4.98
CA GLY A 17 -3.17 0.04 -5.36
C GLY A 17 -4.54 -0.61 -5.57
N ILE A 18 -5.49 -0.39 -4.65
CA ILE A 18 -6.86 -0.92 -4.78
C ILE A 18 -7.57 -0.38 -6.02
N ILE A 19 -7.41 0.91 -6.33
CA ILE A 19 -8.00 1.53 -7.52
C ILE A 19 -7.38 0.91 -8.79
N VAL A 20 -6.06 0.81 -8.85
CA VAL A 20 -5.35 0.21 -9.99
C VAL A 20 -5.75 -1.25 -10.15
N LEU A 21 -5.85 -2.02 -9.07
CA LEU A 21 -6.30 -3.41 -9.09
C LEU A 21 -7.72 -3.54 -9.65
N THR A 22 -8.62 -2.64 -9.23
CA THR A 22 -10.00 -2.61 -9.71
C THR A 22 -10.02 -2.36 -11.23
N VAL A 23 -9.28 -1.36 -11.71
CA VAL A 23 -9.17 -1.06 -13.14
C VAL A 23 -8.54 -2.23 -13.91
N ALA A 24 -7.50 -2.85 -13.35
CA ALA A 24 -6.84 -4.02 -13.94
C ALA A 24 -7.82 -5.18 -14.11
N PHE A 25 -8.66 -5.43 -13.11
CA PHE A 25 -9.69 -6.47 -13.15
C PHE A 25 -10.74 -6.18 -14.21
N PHE A 26 -11.25 -4.95 -14.29
CA PHE A 26 -12.24 -4.57 -15.31
C PHE A 26 -11.69 -4.67 -16.74
N LYS A 27 -10.39 -4.38 -16.93
CA LYS A 27 -9.75 -4.43 -18.25
C LYS A 27 -9.08 -5.76 -18.58
N PHE A 28 -9.03 -6.71 -17.64
CA PHE A 28 -8.22 -7.93 -17.72
C PHE A 28 -6.76 -7.63 -18.14
N ASP A 29 -6.20 -6.52 -17.64
CA ASP A 29 -4.87 -6.04 -18.01
C ASP A 29 -3.82 -6.54 -17.03
N LEU A 30 -3.00 -7.47 -17.52
CA LEU A 30 -1.97 -8.15 -16.73
C LEU A 30 -0.83 -7.21 -16.29
N LEU A 31 -0.53 -6.16 -17.06
CA LEU A 31 0.49 -5.17 -16.67
C LEU A 31 -0.02 -4.33 -15.49
N LEU A 32 -1.29 -3.93 -15.51
CA LEU A 32 -1.89 -3.20 -14.39
C LEU A 32 -1.95 -4.04 -13.11
N PHE A 33 -2.16 -5.35 -13.22
CA PHE A 33 -2.04 -6.27 -12.08
C PHE A 33 -0.65 -6.27 -11.47
N ILE A 34 0.40 -6.35 -12.31
CA ILE A 34 1.79 -6.32 -11.85
C ILE A 34 2.10 -4.98 -11.16
N ILE A 35 1.69 -3.86 -11.77
CA ILE A 35 1.87 -2.52 -11.20
C ILE A 35 1.18 -2.42 -9.83
N SER A 36 -0.07 -2.89 -9.73
CA SER A 36 -0.79 -2.92 -8.46
C SER A 36 -0.06 -3.76 -7.40
N PHE A 37 0.52 -4.90 -7.78
CA PHE A 37 1.28 -5.74 -6.86
C PHE A 37 2.52 -5.02 -6.32
N PHE A 38 3.31 -4.39 -7.20
CA PHE A 38 4.48 -3.60 -6.79
C PHE A 38 4.11 -2.44 -5.88
N LEU A 39 2.98 -1.78 -6.11
CA LEU A 39 2.44 -0.72 -5.26
C LEU A 39 2.20 -1.20 -3.82
N VAL A 40 1.63 -2.40 -3.66
CA VAL A 40 1.42 -3.02 -2.34
C VAL A 40 2.76 -3.38 -1.69
N VAL A 41 3.72 -3.92 -2.45
CA VAL A 41 5.06 -4.24 -1.95
C VAL A 41 5.79 -2.97 -1.47
N CYS A 42 5.70 -1.86 -2.22
CA CYS A 42 6.25 -0.57 -1.80
C CYS A 42 5.61 -0.07 -0.50
N ALA A 43 4.29 -0.21 -0.33
CA ALA A 43 3.62 0.13 0.93
C ALA A 43 4.14 -0.71 2.10
N LEU A 44 4.38 -2.02 1.90
CA LEU A 44 4.95 -2.91 2.92
C LEU A 44 6.41 -2.55 3.28
N LEU A 45 7.22 -2.16 2.29
CA LEU A 45 8.58 -1.67 2.51
C LEU A 45 8.58 -0.39 3.36
N LEU A 46 7.70 0.57 3.04
CA LEU A 46 7.54 1.79 3.84
C LEU A 46 7.07 1.49 5.26
N LYS A 47 6.17 0.51 5.45
CA LYS A 47 5.81 0.04 6.80
C LYS A 47 7.05 -0.42 7.56
N TYR A 48 7.92 -1.22 6.94
CA TYR A 48 9.12 -1.78 7.57
C TYR A 48 10.12 -0.68 7.92
N GLU A 49 10.42 0.22 6.98
CA GLU A 49 11.41 1.28 7.14
C GLU A 49 11.00 2.32 8.17
N PHE A 50 9.73 2.75 8.15
CA PHE A 50 9.24 3.78 9.05
C PHE A 50 8.62 3.23 10.35
N LYS A 51 8.64 1.90 10.55
CA LYS A 51 8.02 1.20 11.69
C LYS A 51 6.61 1.72 12.01
N LEU A 52 5.83 1.94 10.96
CA LEU A 52 4.56 2.66 11.09
C LEU A 52 3.60 1.91 12.03
N PRO A 53 3.01 2.59 13.03
CA PRO A 53 1.97 2.01 13.87
C PRO A 53 0.65 1.96 13.09
N ILE A 54 0.51 0.97 12.22
CA ILE A 54 -0.70 0.78 11.42
C ILE A 54 -1.77 0.12 12.30
N ILE A 55 -2.98 0.67 12.29
CA ILE A 55 -4.12 0.22 13.13
C ILE A 55 -4.44 -1.27 12.92
N PHE A 56 -4.30 -1.78 11.69
CA PHE A 56 -4.55 -3.20 11.35
C PHE A 56 -3.46 -4.17 11.84
N TRP A 57 -2.34 -3.65 12.35
CA TRP A 57 -1.19 -4.46 12.77
C TRP A 57 -0.58 -3.88 14.04
N LYS A 58 -1.43 -3.51 15.01
CA LYS A 58 -0.98 -3.33 16.39
C LYS A 58 -0.37 -4.68 16.79
N LYS A 59 0.94 -4.70 17.10
CA LYS A 59 1.57 -5.88 17.73
C LYS A 59 0.63 -6.27 18.87
N MET A 60 0.03 -7.46 18.77
CA MET A 60 -0.54 -8.08 19.96
C MET A 60 0.67 -8.31 20.86
N GLU A 61 0.78 -7.45 21.87
CA GLU A 61 1.69 -7.64 22.99
C GLU A 61 1.35 -8.94 23.72
#